data_AF-A0A9D8Q7M1-F1
#
_entry.id   AF-A0A9D8Q7M1-F1
#
_cell.length_a   1.000
_cell.length_b   1.000
_cell.length_c   1.000
_cell.angle_alpha   90.00
_cell.angle_beta   90.00
_cell.angle_gamma   90.00
#
_symmetry.space_group_name_H-M   'P 1'
#
loop_
_entity.id
_entity.type
_entity.pdbx_description
1 polymer ?
#
loop_
_entity_poly.entity_id
_entity_poly.type
_entity_poly.pdbx_seq_one_letter_code
_entity_poly.pdbx_strand_id
1 'polypeptide(L)'
;MIKELVDKIGPIQITSTCGGRHARRSQHYRGNAIDFRPLATSTRKAVAAAKALASTGGVGSYPNGLIHADVGDREISWYGHKRAKRQLAYVARR
;
A
#
# COMPACT_ATOMS: atom_id res chain seq x y z
N MET A 1 1.22 10.87 -0.30
CA MET A 1 0.98 9.63 0.50
C MET A 1 1.22 9.80 2.00
N ILE A 2 2.43 9.73 2.57
CA ILE A 2 2.61 9.69 4.06
C ILE A 2 1.99 10.91 4.76
N LYS A 3 2.26 12.12 4.26
CA LYS A 3 1.70 13.35 4.82
C LYS A 3 0.17 13.30 4.86
N GLU A 4 -0.47 13.03 3.70
CA GLU A 4 -1.92 12.94 3.59
C GLU A 4 -2.52 11.84 4.48
N LEU A 5 -1.80 10.72 4.63
CA LEU A 5 -2.21 9.64 5.52
C LEU A 5 -2.24 10.13 6.97
N VAL A 6 -1.14 10.72 7.45
CA VAL A 6 -1.04 11.26 8.82
C VAL A 6 -2.09 12.34 9.06
N ASP A 7 -2.33 13.24 8.11
CA ASP A 7 -3.37 14.27 8.19
C ASP A 7 -4.77 13.66 8.38
N LYS A 8 -5.05 12.47 7.82
CA LYS A 8 -6.34 11.77 7.92
C LYS A 8 -6.50 10.90 9.16
N ILE A 9 -5.42 10.25 9.63
CA ILE A 9 -5.52 9.19 10.65
C ILE A 9 -4.72 9.47 11.93
N GLY A 10 -4.02 10.60 11.97
CA GLY A 10 -3.12 10.96 13.06
C GLY A 10 -1.74 10.31 12.94
N PRO A 11 -0.92 10.40 14.00
CA PRO A 11 0.45 9.91 13.99
C PRO A 11 0.54 8.41 13.71
N ILE A 12 1.60 8.03 13.00
CA ILE A 12 1.93 6.65 12.66
C ILE A 12 3.36 6.34 13.08
N GLN A 13 3.62 5.08 13.43
CA GLN A 13 4.98 4.56 13.60
C GLN A 13 5.37 3.79 12.35
N ILE A 14 6.37 4.27 11.61
CA ILE A 14 6.96 3.53 10.48
C ILE A 14 7.87 2.44 11.04
N THR A 15 7.66 1.19 10.62
CA THR A 15 8.43 0.03 11.09
C THR A 15 9.34 -0.55 10.01
N SER A 16 9.06 -0.27 8.74
CA SER A 16 9.83 -0.79 7.60
C SER A 16 9.71 0.13 6.39
N THR A 17 10.83 0.31 5.67
CA THR A 17 10.94 1.11 4.44
C THR A 17 11.72 0.30 3.39
N CYS A 18 12.94 0.65 3.03
CA CYS A 18 13.73 -0.08 2.01
C CYS A 18 14.53 -1.27 2.57
N GLY A 19 14.75 -1.32 3.88
CA GLY A 19 15.54 -2.36 4.54
C GLY A 19 14.78 -3.69 4.73
N GLY A 20 15.52 -4.78 4.89
CA GLY A 20 14.97 -6.11 5.22
C GLY A 20 14.65 -6.99 4.00
N ARG A 21 13.96 -8.10 4.26
CA ARG A 21 13.59 -9.09 3.25
C ARG A 21 12.14 -8.92 2.84
N HIS A 22 11.91 -8.68 1.56
CA HIS A 22 10.60 -8.44 0.97
C HIS A 22 10.35 -9.41 -0.18
N ALA A 23 9.10 -9.46 -0.68
CA ALA A 23 8.79 -10.20 -1.90
C ALA A 23 9.63 -9.69 -3.08
N ARG A 24 10.03 -10.59 -4.01
CA ARG A 24 10.99 -10.31 -5.10
C ARG A 24 10.70 -9.05 -5.93
N ARG A 25 9.44 -8.63 -6.07
CA ARG A 25 9.04 -7.43 -6.85
C ARG A 25 8.40 -6.33 -5.98
N SER A 26 8.62 -6.40 -4.67
CA SER A 26 8.07 -5.47 -3.69
C SER A 26 8.43 -4.02 -3.99
N GLN A 27 7.51 -3.11 -3.67
CA GLN A 27 7.73 -1.67 -3.76
C GLN A 27 8.71 -1.14 -2.70
N HIS A 28 8.95 -1.89 -1.62
CA HIS A 28 9.97 -1.56 -0.62
C HIS A 28 11.36 -1.39 -1.24
N TYR A 29 11.75 -2.28 -2.16
CA TYR A 29 13.05 -2.22 -2.85
C TYR A 29 13.21 -1.02 -3.79
N ARG A 30 12.12 -0.29 -4.07
CA ARG A 30 12.15 0.94 -4.88
C ARG A 30 12.01 2.21 -4.04
N GLY A 31 11.92 2.10 -2.71
CA GLY A 31 11.61 3.23 -1.83
C GLY A 31 10.17 3.72 -1.92
N ASN A 32 9.28 2.94 -2.55
CA ASN A 32 7.90 3.33 -2.83
C ASN A 32 6.89 2.79 -1.82
N ALA A 33 7.34 2.14 -0.75
CA ALA A 33 6.47 1.52 0.24
C ALA A 33 6.93 1.74 1.67
N ILE A 34 5.96 1.71 2.58
CA ILE A 34 6.16 1.68 4.03
C ILE A 34 5.30 0.59 4.65
N ASP A 35 5.82 -0.01 5.73
CA ASP A 35 4.96 -0.66 6.71
C ASP A 35 4.88 0.21 7.97
N PHE A 36 3.69 0.34 8.54
CA PHE A 36 3.46 1.21 9.68
C PHE A 36 2.38 0.68 10.63
N ARG A 37 2.33 1.26 11.84
CA ARG A 37 1.25 1.11 12.80
C ARG A 37 0.58 2.45 13.07
N PRO A 38 -0.76 2.54 13.02
CA PRO A 38 -1.47 3.75 13.45
C PRO A 38 -1.40 3.88 14.97
N LEU A 39 -1.17 5.09 15.48
CA LEU A 39 -1.08 5.35 16.92
C LEU A 39 -2.36 5.99 17.50
N ALA A 40 -3.15 6.65 16.65
CA ALA A 40 -4.36 7.38 17.08
C ALA A 40 -5.68 6.75 16.58
N THR A 41 -5.64 5.66 15.81
CA THR A 41 -6.83 5.03 15.24
C THR A 41 -6.67 3.51 15.09
N SER A 42 -7.77 2.80 14.83
CA SER A 42 -7.72 1.35 14.62
C SER A 42 -7.12 0.99 13.25
N THR A 43 -6.49 -0.18 13.16
CA THR A 43 -5.93 -0.72 11.90
C THR A 43 -6.95 -0.71 10.77
N ARG A 44 -8.21 -1.09 11.05
CA ARG A 44 -9.29 -1.10 10.06
C ARG A 44 -9.57 0.30 9.48
N LYS A 45 -9.64 1.32 10.33
CA LYS A 45 -9.85 2.72 9.88
C LYS A 45 -8.65 3.23 9.09
N ALA A 46 -7.43 2.93 9.54
CA ALA A 46 -6.21 3.30 8.85
C ALA A 46 -6.11 2.67 7.44
N VAL A 47 -6.44 1.38 7.30
CA VAL A 47 -6.50 0.71 5.99
C VAL A 47 -7.53 1.36 5.06
N ALA A 48 -8.73 1.67 5.57
CA ALA A 48 -9.76 2.33 4.78
C ALA A 48 -9.30 3.73 4.30
N ALA A 49 -8.67 4.52 5.17
CA ALA A 49 -8.13 5.82 4.81
C ALA A 49 -7.01 5.71 3.78
N ALA A 50 -6.06 4.77 3.94
CA ALA A 50 -4.97 4.55 3.01
C ALA A 50 -5.46 4.16 1.61
N LYS A 51 -6.49 3.30 1.52
CA LYS A 51 -7.14 2.92 0.26
C LYS A 51 -7.85 4.08 -0.45
N ALA A 52 -8.34 5.05 0.32
CA ALA A 52 -9.05 6.21 -0.23
C ALA A 52 -8.13 7.31 -0.76
N LEU A 53 -6.81 7.24 -0.51
CA LEU A 53 -5.86 8.22 -1.01
C LEU A 53 -5.60 8.02 -2.51
N ALA A 54 -5.66 9.11 -3.27
CA ALA A 54 -5.40 9.09 -4.70
C ALA A 54 -3.96 8.64 -5.03
N SER A 55 -2.99 8.95 -4.16
CA SER A 55 -1.58 8.58 -4.34
C SER A 55 -1.26 7.10 -4.08
N THR A 56 -2.21 6.33 -3.52
CA THR A 56 -1.92 4.97 -3.06
C THR A 56 -2.10 3.95 -4.19
N GLY A 57 -1.08 3.10 -4.35
CA GLY A 57 -1.03 1.97 -5.26
C GLY A 57 -1.62 0.71 -4.63
N GLY A 58 -0.87 0.09 -3.70
CA GLY A 58 -1.29 -1.07 -2.91
C GLY A 58 -1.48 -0.76 -1.42
N VAL A 59 -2.43 -1.45 -0.78
CA VAL A 59 -2.65 -1.43 0.67
C VAL A 59 -2.95 -2.82 1.19
N GLY A 60 -2.22 -3.24 2.23
CA GLY A 60 -2.40 -4.51 2.92
C GLY A 60 -2.42 -4.37 4.44
N SER A 61 -2.93 -5.38 5.14
CA SER A 61 -2.90 -5.41 6.61
C SER A 61 -2.63 -6.81 7.12
N TYR A 62 -1.66 -6.94 8.03
CA TYR A 62 -1.29 -8.19 8.64
C TYR A 62 -2.09 -8.43 9.94
N PRO A 63 -2.27 -9.70 10.36
CA PRO A 63 -3.03 -10.02 11.58
C PRO A 63 -2.49 -9.36 12.86
N ASN A 64 -1.21 -9.00 12.89
CA ASN A 64 -0.55 -8.33 14.00
C ASN A 64 -0.75 -6.80 14.02
N GLY A 65 -1.67 -6.27 13.21
CA GLY A 65 -2.01 -4.85 13.15
C GLY A 65 -1.04 -3.99 12.33
N LEU A 66 -0.02 -4.59 11.69
CA LEU A 66 0.86 -3.91 10.75
C LEU A 66 0.14 -3.63 9.43
N ILE A 67 0.36 -2.46 8.86
CA ILE A 67 -0.25 -2.04 7.59
C ILE A 67 0.86 -1.79 6.58
N HIS A 68 0.71 -2.34 5.37
CA HIS A 68 1.51 -1.99 4.22
C HIS A 68 0.81 -0.93 3.38
N ALA A 69 1.53 0.08 2.91
CA ALA A 69 1.06 1.00 1.88
C ALA A 69 2.18 1.39 0.91
N ASP A 70 1.87 1.45 -0.37
CA ASP A 70 2.81 1.83 -1.43
C ASP A 70 2.21 2.81 -2.46
N VAL A 71 3.07 3.41 -3.28
CA VAL A 71 2.72 4.35 -4.37
C VAL A 71 2.95 3.76 -5.77
N GLY A 72 3.00 2.43 -5.89
CA GLY A 72 3.13 1.75 -7.18
C GLY A 72 1.83 1.79 -8.01
N ASP A 73 1.78 0.99 -9.08
CA ASP A 73 0.55 0.83 -9.88
C ASP A 73 -0.61 0.40 -8.99
N ARG A 74 -1.79 1.00 -9.18
CA ARG A 74 -2.98 0.68 -8.38
C ARG A 74 -3.36 -0.79 -8.54
N GLU A 75 -3.31 -1.52 -7.43
CA GLU A 75 -3.62 -2.95 -7.42
C GLU A 75 -5.09 -3.17 -7.03
N ILE A 76 -5.81 -3.97 -7.83
CA ILE A 76 -7.20 -4.38 -7.52
C ILE A 76 -7.24 -5.29 -6.28
N SER A 77 -6.19 -6.07 -6.06
CA SER A 77 -6.07 -7.00 -4.93
C SER A 77 -4.65 -7.03 -4.40
N TRP A 78 -4.49 -6.81 -3.10
CA TRP A 78 -3.22 -6.91 -2.38
C TRP A 78 -2.77 -8.36 -2.14
N TYR A 79 -3.73 -9.29 -1.96
CA TYR A 79 -3.47 -10.72 -1.78
C TYR A 79 -3.88 -11.52 -3.01
N GLY A 80 -3.14 -12.60 -3.28
CA GLY A 80 -3.46 -13.56 -4.35
C GLY A 80 -2.82 -13.21 -5.68
N HIS A 81 -2.52 -14.24 -6.48
CA HIS A 81 -1.90 -14.10 -7.79
C HIS A 81 -2.66 -13.07 -8.64
N LYS A 82 -1.93 -12.04 -9.09
CA LYS A 82 -2.35 -11.07 -10.09
C LYS A 82 -2.94 -11.80 -11.30
N ARG A 83 -4.27 -11.95 -11.38
CA ARG A 83 -4.95 -11.99 -12.68
C ARG A 83 -5.23 -10.55 -13.09
N ALA A 84 -4.15 -9.79 -13.30
CA ALA A 84 -4.24 -8.59 -14.10
C ALA A 84 -4.65 -9.06 -15.49
N LYS A 85 -5.92 -8.85 -15.86
CA LYS A 85 -6.37 -9.01 -17.24
C LYS A 85 -5.45 -8.17 -18.11
N ARG A 86 -4.55 -8.82 -18.85
CA ARG A 86 -3.80 -8.26 -19.99
C ARG A 86 -4.73 -7.80 -21.14
N GLN A 87 -5.98 -7.43 -20.86
CA GLN A 87 -6.96 -7.04 -21.87
C GLN A 87 -7.00 -5.53 -22.15
N LEU A 88 -6.46 -4.67 -21.28
CA LEU A 88 -6.46 -3.22 -21.53
C LEU A 88 -5.27 -2.72 -22.36
N ALA A 89 -4.18 -3.48 -22.45
CA ALA A 89 -3.00 -3.07 -23.22
C ALA A 89 -3.12 -3.29 -24.74
N TYR A 90 -4.16 -3.98 -25.22
CA TYR A 90 -4.37 -4.27 -26.66
C TYR A 90 -5.46 -3.40 -27.31
N VAL A 91 -6.29 -2.71 -26.51
CA VAL A 91 -7.41 -1.89 -27.04
C VAL A 91 -6.94 -0.50 -27.49
N ALA A 92 -5.77 -0.04 -27.07
CA ALA A 92 -5.19 1.26 -27.45
C ALA A 92 -4.36 1.24 -28.75
N ARG A 93 -4.48 0.20 -29.59
CA ARG A 93 -3.78 0.07 -30.88
C ARG A 93 -4.74 -0.24 -32.04
N ARG A 94 -5.89 0.42 -32.09
CA ARG A 94 -6.70 0.51 -33.31
C ARG A 94 -6.81 1.95 -33.75
#